data_AF-A0A2V9HUF9-F1
#
_entry.id   AF-A0A2V9HUF9-F1
#
_cell.length_a   1.000
_cell.length_b   1.000
_cell.length_c   1.000
_cell.angle_alpha   90.00
_cell.angle_beta   90.00
_cell.angle_gamma   90.00
#
_symmetry.space_group_name_H-M   'P 1'
#
loop_
_entity.id
_entity.type
_entity.pdbx_description
1 polymer ?
#
loop_
_entity_poly.entity_id
_entity_poly.type
_entity_poly.pdbx_seq_one_letter_code
_entity_poly.pdbx_strand_id
1 'polypeptide(L)'
;MLCESVFALARADQRGRLSLLLERLPIAPLVVDDPSALRREIFAWLAKYAEHDPDYADAELCVLAARDKRLRIWTYDSEFTRVWRKSSRRRVALIGQA
;
A
#
# COMPACT_ATOMS: atom_id res chain seq x y z
N MET A 1 2.02 -3.33 4.35
CA MET A 1 1.55 -4.41 3.44
C MET A 1 2.28 -5.76 3.55
N LEU A 2 3.06 -6.03 4.61
CA LEU A 2 3.58 -7.39 4.84
C LEU A 2 2.47 -8.36 5.31
N CYS A 3 1.52 -7.86 6.09
CA CYS A 3 0.40 -8.64 6.62
C CYS A 3 -0.42 -9.33 5.52
N GLU A 4 -0.82 -8.61 4.46
CA GLU A 4 -1.61 -9.19 3.37
C GLU A 4 -0.84 -10.21 2.56
N SER A 5 0.45 -9.98 2.32
CA SER A 5 1.31 -10.98 1.71
C SER A 5 1.34 -12.26 2.55
N VAL A 6 1.41 -12.14 3.88
CA VAL A 6 1.39 -13.29 4.79
C VAL A 6 0.03 -14.02 4.75
N PHE A 7 -1.09 -13.30 4.64
CA PHE A 7 -2.43 -13.91 4.49
C PHE A 7 -2.63 -14.60 3.13
N ALA A 8 -2.10 -14.03 2.05
CA ALA A 8 -2.18 -14.60 0.71
C ALA A 8 -1.35 -15.89 0.56
N LEU A 9 -0.30 -16.06 1.35
CA LEU A 9 0.52 -17.27 1.36
C LEU A 9 -0.12 -18.36 2.22
N ALA A 10 -0.91 -19.23 1.59
CA ALA A 10 -1.65 -20.29 2.26
C ALA A 10 -0.77 -21.27 3.06
N ARG A 11 0.44 -21.57 2.58
CA ARG A 11 1.30 -22.62 3.17
C ARG A 11 2.39 -22.08 4.08
N ALA A 12 2.73 -22.85 5.11
CA ALA A 12 3.77 -22.48 6.08
C ALA A 12 5.17 -22.34 5.45
N ASP A 13 5.51 -23.19 4.46
CA ASP A 13 6.79 -23.12 3.76
C ASP A 13 6.92 -21.85 2.91
N GLN A 14 5.83 -21.36 2.34
CA GLN A 14 5.81 -20.08 1.61
C GLN A 14 6.10 -18.90 2.54
N ARG A 15 5.47 -18.88 3.72
CA ARG A 15 5.70 -17.85 4.74
C ARG A 15 7.15 -17.90 5.27
N GLY A 16 7.70 -19.11 5.45
CA GLY A 16 9.12 -19.28 5.82
C GLY A 16 10.07 -18.73 4.77
N ARG A 17 9.81 -18.98 3.48
CA ARG A 17 10.60 -18.39 2.37
C ARG A 17 10.48 -16.87 2.31
N LEU A 18 9.28 -16.33 2.56
CA LEU A 18 9.08 -14.88 2.63
C LEU A 18 9.93 -14.27 3.75
N SER A 19 9.94 -14.88 4.94
CA SER A 19 10.79 -14.41 6.07
C SER A 19 12.26 -14.31 5.67
N LEU A 20 12.81 -15.36 5.05
CA LEU A 20 14.20 -15.37 4.58
C LEU A 20 14.48 -14.32 3.49
N LEU A 21 13.50 -14.02 2.65
CA LEU A 21 13.62 -12.97 1.65
C LEU A 21 13.64 -11.58 2.28
N LEU A 22 12.77 -11.33 3.27
CA LEU A 22 12.71 -10.06 3.99
C LEU A 22 14.01 -9.74 4.73
N GLU A 23 14.69 -10.75 5.28
CA GLU A 23 16.03 -10.59 5.90
C GLU A 23 17.12 -10.17 4.91
N ARG A 24 16.97 -10.52 3.62
CA ARG A 24 17.97 -10.26 2.58
C ARG A 24 17.74 -8.96 1.82
N LEU A 25 16.52 -8.44 1.86
CA LEU A 25 16.15 -7.21 1.18
C LEU A 25 16.34 -6.01 2.11
N PRO A 26 16.78 -4.85 1.62
CA PRO A 26 16.92 -3.64 2.42
C PRO A 26 15.54 -2.98 2.66
N ILE A 27 14.62 -3.70 3.30
CA ILE A 27 13.27 -3.24 3.63
C ILE A 27 13.33 -2.56 4.99
N ALA A 28 12.96 -1.29 5.04
CA ALA A 28 12.77 -0.56 6.28
C ALA A 28 11.26 -0.38 6.56
N PRO A 29 10.82 -0.53 7.83
CA PRO A 29 9.47 -0.15 8.19
C PRO A 29 9.28 1.35 7.98
N LEU A 30 8.11 1.75 7.47
CA LEU A 30 7.75 3.15 7.39
C LEU A 30 7.32 3.64 8.78
N VAL A 31 8.02 4.63 9.31
CA VAL A 31 7.65 5.31 10.56
C VAL A 31 6.69 6.44 10.25
N VAL A 32 5.58 6.51 11.00
CA VAL A 32 4.53 7.52 10.83
C VAL A 32 4.39 8.30 12.13
N ASP A 33 4.61 9.61 12.07
CA ASP A 33 4.64 10.48 13.25
C ASP A 33 3.28 10.60 13.96
N ASP A 34 2.18 10.63 13.19
CA ASP A 34 0.80 10.61 13.72
C ASP A 34 -0.02 9.47 13.08
N PRO A 35 -0.01 8.27 13.72
CA PRO A 35 -0.80 7.13 13.27
C PRO A 35 -2.32 7.37 13.33
N SER A 36 -2.78 8.25 14.22
CA SER A 36 -4.21 8.56 14.36
C SER A 36 -4.71 9.43 13.21
N ALA A 37 -3.93 10.45 12.82
CA ALA A 37 -4.21 11.22 11.62
C ALA A 37 -4.15 10.35 10.37
N LEU A 38 -3.16 9.44 10.27
CA LEU A 38 -3.07 8.52 9.14
C LEU A 38 -4.35 7.69 9.00
N ARG A 39 -4.81 7.11 10.12
CA ARG A 39 -6.02 6.30 10.16
C ARG A 39 -7.24 7.10 9.70
N ARG A 40 -7.41 8.33 10.18
CA ARG A 40 -8.53 9.20 9.74
C ARG A 40 -8.49 9.47 8.24
N GLU A 41 -7.32 9.74 7.68
CA GLU A 41 -7.16 9.96 6.24
C GLU A 41 -7.45 8.70 5.42
N ILE A 42 -7.04 7.52 5.91
CA ILE A 42 -7.36 6.23 5.29
C ILE A 42 -8.87 6.01 5.23
N PHE A 43 -9.58 6.16 6.35
CA PHE A 43 -11.04 6.00 6.36
C PHE A 43 -11.76 7.04 5.49
N ALA A 44 -11.27 8.29 5.44
CA ALA A 44 -11.80 9.30 4.54
C ALA A 44 -11.56 8.95 3.06
N TRP A 45 -10.42 8.36 2.73
CA TRP A 45 -10.12 7.89 1.39
C TRP A 45 -11.03 6.71 1.01
N LEU A 46 -11.20 5.72 1.90
CA LEU A 46 -12.10 4.58 1.68
C LEU A 46 -13.53 5.04 1.40
N ALA A 47 -14.07 5.94 2.22
CA ALA A 47 -15.41 6.47 2.02
C ALA A 47 -15.58 7.18 0.66
N LYS A 48 -14.53 7.84 0.19
CA LYS A 48 -14.53 8.52 -1.11
C LYS A 48 -14.50 7.56 -2.30
N TYR A 49 -13.88 6.39 -2.15
CA TYR A 49 -13.71 5.39 -3.21
C TYR A 49 -14.65 4.18 -3.05
N ALA A 50 -15.61 4.24 -2.12
CA ALA A 50 -16.48 3.12 -1.75
C ALA A 50 -17.20 2.45 -2.94
N GLU A 51 -17.50 3.20 -4.01
CA GLU A 51 -18.13 2.66 -5.23
C GLU A 51 -17.27 1.64 -6.00
N HIS A 52 -15.95 1.66 -5.74
CA HIS A 52 -14.98 0.75 -6.34
C HIS A 52 -14.58 -0.39 -5.40
N ASP A 53 -15.22 -0.50 -4.23
CA ASP A 53 -14.96 -1.54 -3.22
C ASP A 53 -13.47 -1.69 -2.83
N PRO A 54 -12.74 -0.60 -2.51
CA PRO A 54 -11.33 -0.67 -2.15
C PRO A 54 -11.13 -1.36 -0.80
N ASP A 55 -9.96 -1.97 -0.62
CA ASP A 55 -9.55 -2.48 0.68
C ASP A 55 -8.70 -1.45 1.48
N TYR A 56 -8.42 -1.78 2.73
CA TYR A 56 -7.62 -0.92 3.62
C TYR A 56 -6.21 -0.69 3.07
N ALA A 57 -5.69 -1.69 2.37
CA ALA A 57 -4.37 -1.74 1.80
C ALA A 57 -4.20 -0.72 0.67
N ASP A 58 -5.16 -0.66 -0.25
CA ASP A 58 -5.24 0.32 -1.32
C ASP A 58 -5.22 1.75 -0.76
N ALA A 59 -6.04 1.96 0.27
CA ALA A 59 -6.18 3.25 0.93
C ALA A 59 -4.90 3.66 1.67
N GLU A 60 -4.29 2.76 2.44
CA GLU A 60 -3.02 3.00 3.14
C GLU A 60 -1.94 3.42 2.13
N LEU A 61 -1.79 2.66 1.05
CA LEU A 61 -0.83 2.93 -0.02
C LEU A 61 -1.06 4.30 -0.68
N CYS A 62 -2.30 4.65 -1.02
CA CYS A 62 -2.65 5.92 -1.63
C CYS A 62 -2.44 7.12 -0.70
N VAL A 63 -2.76 6.99 0.58
CA VAL A 63 -2.61 8.05 1.58
C VAL A 63 -1.14 8.26 1.94
N LEU A 64 -0.36 7.20 2.13
CA LEU A 64 1.08 7.31 2.39
C LEU A 64 1.81 7.97 1.21
N ALA A 65 1.49 7.56 -0.03
CA ALA A 65 2.04 8.19 -1.23
C ALA A 65 1.59 9.66 -1.41
N ALA A 66 0.50 10.08 -0.76
CA ALA A 66 0.09 11.48 -0.71
C ALA A 66 0.91 12.28 0.32
N ARG A 67 1.20 11.69 1.47
CA ARG A 67 1.98 12.30 2.57
C ARG A 67 3.45 12.48 2.21
N ASP A 68 4.09 11.46 1.65
CA ASP A 68 5.48 11.54 1.20
C ASP A 68 5.57 11.36 -0.32
N LYS A 69 5.89 12.46 -1.02
CA LYS A 69 6.00 12.49 -2.48
C LYS A 69 7.18 11.69 -3.03
N ARG A 70 8.13 11.28 -2.18
CA ARG A 70 9.26 10.43 -2.55
C ARG A 70 8.85 8.97 -2.68
N LEU A 71 7.78 8.57 -1.99
CA LEU A 71 7.27 7.20 -2.05
C LEU A 71 6.71 6.91 -3.43
N ARG A 72 7.10 5.75 -3.94
CA ARG A 72 6.54 5.15 -5.16
C ARG A 72 6.09 3.74 -4.85
N ILE A 73 5.04 3.31 -5.53
CA ILE A 73 4.39 2.03 -5.28
C ILE A 73 4.82 1.03 -6.35
N TRP A 74 5.29 -0.12 -5.90
CA TRP A 74 5.49 -1.28 -6.75
C TRP A 74 4.33 -2.24 -6.53
N THR A 75 3.55 -2.50 -7.58
CA THR A 75 2.35 -3.36 -7.53
C THR A 75 2.05 -3.91 -8.91
N TYR A 76 1.39 -5.07 -8.96
CA TYR A 76 0.79 -5.63 -10.17
C TYR A 76 -0.70 -5.29 -10.30
N ASP A 77 -1.28 -4.64 -9.30
CA ASP A 77 -2.67 -4.22 -9.35
C ASP A 77 -2.87 -3.06 -10.34
N SER A 78 -3.71 -3.32 -11.35
CA SER A 78 -4.03 -2.38 -12.42
C SER A 78 -4.89 -1.20 -11.93
N GLU A 79 -5.56 -1.32 -10.79
CA GLU A 79 -6.41 -0.27 -10.24
C GLU A 79 -5.58 0.95 -9.83
N PHE A 80 -4.32 0.76 -9.39
CA PHE A 80 -3.36 1.85 -9.18
C PHE A 80 -3.06 2.69 -10.43
N THR A 81 -3.26 2.11 -11.62
CA THR A 81 -3.13 2.83 -12.89
C THR A 81 -4.45 3.48 -13.30
N ARG A 82 -5.57 2.77 -13.12
CA ARG A 82 -6.87 3.13 -13.69
C ARG A 82 -7.73 3.95 -12.75
N VAL A 83 -7.88 3.51 -11.50
CA VAL A 83 -8.87 4.00 -10.54
C VAL A 83 -8.22 4.80 -9.42
N TRP A 84 -7.26 4.20 -8.71
CA TRP A 84 -6.74 4.77 -7.47
C TRP A 84 -5.95 6.05 -7.69
N ARG A 85 -6.16 7.02 -6.79
CA ARG A 85 -5.47 8.30 -6.77
C ARG A 85 -5.10 8.66 -5.34
N LYS A 86 -4.11 9.53 -5.19
CA LYS A 86 -3.79 10.20 -3.93
C LYS A 86 -5.04 10.94 -3.41
N SER A 87 -5.08 11.25 -2.10
CA SER A 87 -6.15 12.08 -1.51
C SER A 87 -6.37 13.39 -2.29
N SER A 88 -5.29 13.98 -2.81
CA SER A 88 -5.26 15.15 -3.69
C SER A 88 -5.77 14.93 -5.13
N ARG A 89 -6.36 13.76 -5.44
CA ARG A 89 -6.78 13.30 -6.79
C ARG A 89 -5.66 13.13 -7.83
N ARG A 90 -4.39 13.35 -7.46
CA ARG A 90 -3.25 13.12 -8.35
C ARG A 90 -2.96 11.62 -8.47
N ARG A 91 -2.36 11.20 -9.59
CA ARG A 91 -1.91 9.81 -9.78
C ARG A 91 -0.90 9.42 -8.70
N VAL A 92 -0.95 8.16 -8.30
CA VAL A 92 0.09 7.52 -7.49
C VAL A 92 1.32 7.31 -8.38
N ALA A 93 2.51 7.56 -7.86
CA ALA A 93 3.74 7.32 -8.60
C ALA A 93 4.08 5.83 -8.48
N LEU A 94 4.25 5.14 -9.62
CA LEU A 94 4.54 3.71 -9.65
C LEU A 94 6.01 3.45 -9.98
N ILE A 95 6.50 2.27 -9.57
CA ILE A 95 7.82 1.73 -9.95
C ILE A 95 7.60 0.63 -10.99
N GLY A 96 8.38 0.65 -12.07
CA GLY A 96 8.39 -0.44 -13.06
C GLY A 96 7.29 -0.39 -14.12
N GLN A 97 6.61 0.75 -14.29
CA GLN A 97 5.80 1.00 -15.47
C GLN A 97 6.62 1.75 -16.52
N ALA A 98 6.77 1.14 -17.70
CA ALA A 98 7.23 1.79 -18.93
C ALA A 98 6.10 2.56 -19.58
#